data_AF-A0A2D6L3P6-F1
#
_entry.id   AF-A0A2D6L3P6-F1
#
_cell.length_a   1.000
_cell.length_b   1.000
_cell.length_c   1.000
_cell.angle_alpha   90.00
_cell.angle_beta   90.00
_cell.angle_gamma   90.00
#
_symmetry.space_group_name_H-M   'P 1'
#
loop_
_entity.id
_entity.type
_entity.pdbx_description
1 polymer ?
#
loop_
_entity_poly.entity_id
_entity_poly.type
_entity_poly.pdbx_seq_one_letter_code
_entity_poly.pdbx_strand_id
1 'polypeptide(L)'
;MKPKKFLPNPNEPRIKRAKLPREGEVIGTIDQRLGGNRMSVICLDGKTRNCRVPGRLRRRLWLRPNDVVIVQPWELDDTKGDLLFKYPGNQIEWLKANGYLKTESMEF
;
A
#
# COMPACT_ATOMS: atom_id res chain seq x y z
N MET A 1 -36.91 -23.88 -19.59
CA MET A 1 -36.49 -23.25 -18.31
C MET A 1 -35.13 -22.58 -18.52
N LYS A 2 -34.98 -21.27 -18.28
CA LYS A 2 -33.66 -20.61 -18.37
C LYS A 2 -32.84 -20.95 -17.12
N PRO A 3 -31.55 -21.29 -17.22
CA PRO A 3 -30.73 -21.59 -16.04
C PRO A 3 -30.63 -20.33 -15.17
N LYS A 4 -30.86 -20.48 -13.86
CA LYS A 4 -30.66 -19.41 -12.88
C LYS A 4 -29.20 -18.96 -12.99
N LYS A 5 -28.98 -17.68 -13.36
CA LYS A 5 -27.66 -17.06 -13.32
C LYS A 5 -27.18 -17.11 -11.87
N PHE A 6 -26.07 -17.79 -11.60
CA PHE A 6 -25.37 -17.67 -10.33
C PHE A 6 -24.93 -16.21 -10.19
N LEU A 7 -25.65 -15.44 -9.38
CA LEU A 7 -25.22 -14.12 -8.95
C LEU A 7 -24.26 -14.34 -7.78
N PRO A 8 -22.95 -14.08 -7.95
CA PRO A 8 -22.01 -14.20 -6.85
C PRO A 8 -22.44 -13.26 -5.72
N ASN A 9 -22.47 -13.78 -4.50
CA ASN A 9 -22.94 -13.05 -3.32
C ASN A 9 -22.15 -11.74 -3.17
N PRO A 10 -22.81 -10.56 -3.13
CA PRO A 10 -22.12 -9.28 -3.00
C PRO A 10 -21.31 -9.16 -1.69
N ASN A 11 -21.61 -9.99 -0.69
CA ASN A 11 -20.95 -10.00 0.62
C ASN A 11 -19.80 -11.01 0.73
N GLU A 12 -19.49 -11.79 -0.31
CA GLU A 12 -18.29 -12.63 -0.28
C GLU A 12 -17.06 -11.74 -0.54
N PRO A 13 -16.07 -11.71 0.37
CA PRO A 13 -14.81 -11.04 0.08
C PRO A 13 -14.18 -11.77 -1.09
N ARG A 14 -14.27 -11.17 -2.28
CA ARG A 14 -13.44 -11.57 -3.42
C ARG A 14 -12.02 -11.19 -3.08
N ILE A 15 -11.32 -12.11 -2.43
CA ILE A 15 -9.90 -12.01 -2.14
C ILE A 15 -9.18 -11.96 -3.49
N LYS A 16 -8.99 -10.74 -4.01
CA LYS A 16 -8.14 -10.50 -5.17
C LYS A 16 -6.71 -10.50 -4.66
N ARG A 17 -5.90 -11.41 -5.19
CA ARG A 17 -4.45 -11.45 -4.97
C ARG A 17 -3.86 -10.03 -4.95
N ALA A 18 -3.12 -9.69 -3.89
CA ALA A 18 -2.49 -8.38 -3.79
C ALA A 18 -1.33 -8.26 -4.78
N LYS A 19 -1.06 -7.04 -5.24
CA LYS A 19 0.16 -6.75 -6.00
C LYS A 19 1.36 -6.88 -5.04
N LEU A 20 2.35 -7.68 -5.39
CA LEU A 20 3.60 -7.73 -4.62
C LEU A 20 4.58 -6.65 -5.11
N PRO A 21 5.47 -6.15 -4.24
CA PRO A 21 6.54 -5.24 -4.65
C PRO A 21 7.47 -5.93 -5.66
N ARG A 22 7.97 -5.15 -6.62
CA ARG A 22 8.99 -5.57 -7.59
C ARG A 22 10.39 -5.40 -7.00
N GLU A 23 11.40 -5.80 -7.77
CA GLU A 23 12.81 -5.55 -7.41
C GLU A 23 13.03 -4.04 -7.19
N GLY A 24 13.61 -3.69 -6.04
CA GLY A 24 13.80 -2.31 -5.61
C GLY A 24 12.53 -1.59 -5.13
N GLU A 25 11.37 -2.23 -5.04
CA GLU A 25 10.18 -1.68 -4.38
C GLU A 25 10.05 -2.24 -2.96
N VAL A 26 9.48 -1.46 -2.04
CA VAL A 26 9.23 -1.86 -0.66
C VAL A 26 7.81 -1.51 -0.26
N ILE A 27 7.17 -2.36 0.55
CA ILE A 27 5.89 -2.02 1.18
C ILE A 27 6.17 -1.10 2.36
N GLY A 28 5.30 -0.12 2.59
CA GLY A 28 5.35 0.72 3.78
C GLY A 28 3.98 1.21 4.20
N THR A 29 3.94 1.83 5.38
CA THR A 29 2.75 2.47 5.95
C THR A 29 3.00 3.97 6.03
N ILE A 30 2.03 4.76 5.55
CA ILE A 30 2.13 6.22 5.65
C ILE A 30 1.99 6.61 7.12
N ASP A 31 3.02 7.27 7.64
CA ASP A 31 3.06 7.81 8.99
C ASP A 31 2.36 9.18 9.03
N GLN A 32 2.89 10.16 8.29
CA GLN A 32 2.34 11.52 8.28
C GLN A 32 2.51 12.22 6.93
N ARG A 33 1.74 13.30 6.74
CA ARG A 33 1.83 14.18 5.57
C ARG A 33 2.85 15.29 5.84
N LEU A 34 3.81 15.47 4.95
CA LEU A 34 4.86 16.50 5.08
C LEU A 34 4.56 17.78 4.28
N GLY A 35 3.50 17.78 3.46
CA GLY A 35 3.19 18.88 2.53
C GLY A 35 3.98 18.79 1.23
N GLY A 36 3.68 19.66 0.25
CA GLY A 36 4.40 19.69 -1.03
C GLY A 36 4.34 18.38 -1.83
N ASN A 37 3.25 17.61 -1.70
CA ASN A 37 3.11 16.25 -2.25
C ASN A 37 4.09 15.22 -1.68
N ARG A 38 4.58 15.42 -0.45
CA ARG A 38 5.46 14.49 0.26
C ARG A 38 4.76 13.88 1.48
N MET A 39 5.13 12.65 1.80
CA MET A 39 4.65 11.89 2.96
C MET A 39 5.81 11.16 3.62
N SER A 40 5.80 11.09 4.95
CA SER A 40 6.65 10.21 5.73
C SER A 40 6.09 8.79 5.64
N VAL A 41 6.93 7.82 5.27
CA VAL A 41 6.51 6.42 5.12
C VAL A 41 7.47 5.53 5.89
N ILE A 42 6.93 4.75 6.82
CA ILE A 42 7.66 3.72 7.56
C ILE A 42 7.62 2.47 6.69
N CYS A 43 8.77 2.07 6.16
CA CYS A 43 8.90 0.94 5.24
C CYS A 43 9.18 -0.36 6.01
N LEU A 44 8.77 -1.49 5.44
CA LEU A 44 8.94 -2.81 6.08
C LEU A 44 10.39 -3.27 6.22
N ASP A 45 11.32 -2.61 5.54
CA ASP A 45 12.76 -2.79 5.72
C ASP A 45 13.33 -2.04 6.94
N GLY A 46 12.46 -1.40 7.74
CA GLY A 46 12.83 -0.71 8.97
C GLY A 46 13.26 0.75 8.77
N LYS A 47 13.20 1.28 7.55
CA LYS A 47 13.61 2.66 7.24
C LYS A 47 12.39 3.57 7.08
N THR A 48 12.50 4.80 7.55
CA THR A 48 11.52 5.85 7.30
C THR A 48 11.99 6.71 6.13
N ARG A 49 11.15 6.85 5.10
CA ARG A 49 11.48 7.58 3.87
C ARG A 49 10.56 8.76 3.63
N ASN A 50 11.14 9.87 3.19
CA ASN A 50 10.40 11.01 2.68
C ASN A 50 9.99 10.72 1.23
N CYS A 51 8.74 10.28 1.07
CA CYS A 51 8.24 9.81 -0.20
C CYS A 51 7.46 10.89 -0.95
N ARG A 52 7.81 11.13 -2.21
CA ARG A 52 7.10 12.00 -3.13
C ARG A 52 5.90 11.26 -3.74
N VAL A 53 4.79 11.96 -3.94
CA VAL A 53 3.68 11.48 -4.77
C VAL A 53 3.89 11.97 -6.21
N PRO A 54 4.16 11.09 -7.19
CA PRO A 54 4.32 11.50 -8.57
C PRO A 54 3.08 12.23 -9.08
N GLY A 55 3.27 13.31 -9.87
CA GLY A 55 2.16 14.14 -10.34
C GLY A 55 1.07 13.35 -11.07
N ARG A 56 1.48 12.33 -11.85
CA ARG A 56 0.57 11.41 -12.56
C ARG A 56 -0.35 10.60 -11.63
N LEU A 57 0.05 10.40 -10.38
CA LEU A 57 -0.66 9.60 -9.37
C LEU A 57 -1.43 10.47 -8.37
N ARG A 58 -1.09 11.76 -8.25
CA ARG A 58 -1.67 12.69 -7.26
C ARG A 58 -3.20 12.74 -7.25
N ARG A 59 -3.85 12.67 -8.41
CA ARG A 59 -5.33 12.67 -8.52
C ARG A 59 -5.96 11.29 -8.35
N ARG A 60 -5.18 10.21 -8.52
CA ARG A 60 -5.67 8.83 -8.47
C ARG A 60 -5.52 8.20 -7.09
N LEU A 61 -4.47 8.56 -6.36
CA LEU A 61 -4.18 8.01 -5.05
C LEU A 61 -4.75 8.92 -3.96
N TRP A 62 -5.84 8.48 -3.35
CA TRP A 62 -6.35 9.10 -2.12
C TRP A 62 -5.56 8.57 -0.93
N LEU A 63 -4.51 9.29 -0.54
CA LEU A 63 -3.55 8.90 0.49
C LEU A 63 -3.81 9.60 1.83
N ARG A 64 -3.82 8.85 2.93
CA ARG A 64 -3.96 9.31 4.32
C ARG A 64 -2.94 8.60 5.21
N PRO A 65 -2.63 9.13 6.41
CA PRO A 65 -1.96 8.36 7.46
C PRO A 65 -2.60 6.98 7.65
N ASN A 66 -1.78 5.99 7.98
CA ASN A 66 -2.11 4.56 8.13
C ASN A 66 -2.46 3.79 6.84
N ASP A 67 -2.42 4.43 5.66
CA ASP A 67 -2.56 3.70 4.40
C ASP A 67 -1.31 2.86 4.12
N VAL A 68 -1.51 1.61 3.70
CA VAL A 68 -0.43 0.71 3.23
C VAL A 68 -0.17 0.94 1.75
N VAL A 69 1.09 1.10 1.39
CA VAL A 69 1.53 1.58 0.07
C VAL A 69 2.75 0.81 -0.44
N ILE A 70 2.99 0.91 -1.74
CA ILE A 70 4.28 0.55 -2.37
C ILE A 70 5.10 1.81 -2.56
N VAL A 71 6.33 1.78 -2.05
CA VAL A 71 7.36 2.80 -2.21
C VAL A 71 8.44 2.28 -3.13
N GLN A 72 8.93 3.13 -4.02
CA GLN A 72 10.18 2.91 -4.74
C GLN A 72 11.23 3.85 -4.17
N PRO A 73 12.18 3.37 -3.35
CA PRO A 73 13.31 4.17 -2.91
C PRO A 73 14.11 4.73 -4.09
N TRP A 74 14.74 5.89 -3.90
CA TRP A 74 15.62 6.45 -4.91
C TRP A 74 17.00 5.79 -4.85
N GLU A 75 17.56 5.47 -6.01
CA GLU A 75 18.86 4.78 -6.10
C GLU A 75 20.01 5.57 -5.48
N LEU A 76 19.95 6.91 -5.54
CA LEU A 76 21.00 7.80 -5.05
C LEU A 76 20.80 8.25 -3.60
N ASP A 77 19.59 8.15 -3.07
CA ASP A 77 19.25 8.64 -1.73
C ASP A 77 18.15 7.77 -1.12
N ASP A 78 18.58 6.79 -0.32
CA ASP A 78 17.70 5.82 0.31
C ASP A 78 16.82 6.41 1.42
N THR A 79 17.02 7.69 1.79
CA THR A 79 16.10 8.40 2.69
C THR A 79 14.84 8.91 1.98
N LYS A 80 14.81 8.80 0.64
CA LYS A 80 13.73 9.29 -0.22
C LYS A 80 13.18 8.18 -1.11
N GLY A 81 11.99 8.43 -1.64
CA GLY A 81 11.36 7.53 -2.60
C GLY A 81 10.13 8.13 -3.26
N ASP A 82 9.50 7.35 -4.14
CA ASP A 82 8.23 7.68 -4.77
C ASP A 82 7.11 6.72 -4.35
N LEU A 83 5.92 7.26 -4.10
CA LEU A 83 4.70 6.49 -3.81
C LEU A 83 4.07 6.00 -5.11
N LEU A 84 4.02 4.68 -5.30
CA LEU A 84 3.56 4.07 -6.55
C LEU A 84 2.13 3.53 -6.49
N PHE A 85 1.73 3.01 -5.33
CA PHE A 85 0.46 2.29 -5.21
C PHE A 85 -0.06 2.35 -3.78
N LYS A 86 -1.39 2.39 -3.63
CA LYS A 86 -2.10 2.23 -2.35
C LYS A 86 -2.86 0.91 -2.37
N TYR A 87 -2.66 0.09 -1.36
CA TYR A 87 -3.42 -1.14 -1.19
C TYR A 87 -4.85 -0.84 -0.71
N PRO A 88 -5.88 -1.40 -1.36
CA PRO A 88 -7.22 -1.46 -0.80
C PRO A 88 -7.28 -2.44 0.38
N GLY A 89 -8.24 -2.26 1.29
CA GLY A 89 -8.35 -3.05 2.53
C GLY A 89 -8.34 -4.57 2.32
N ASN A 90 -9.05 -5.07 1.31
CA ASN A 90 -9.07 -6.49 0.97
C ASN A 90 -7.70 -7.04 0.54
N GLN A 91 -6.83 -6.22 -0.07
CA GLN A 91 -5.46 -6.62 -0.39
C GLN A 91 -4.55 -6.56 0.83
N ILE A 92 -4.81 -5.64 1.77
CA ILE A 92 -4.08 -5.58 3.04
C ILE A 92 -4.35 -6.86 3.85
N GLU A 93 -5.59 -7.30 3.96
CA GLU A 93 -5.96 -8.57 4.60
C GLU A 93 -5.25 -9.76 3.95
N TRP A 94 -5.20 -9.80 2.61
CA TRP A 94 -4.46 -10.83 1.89
C TRP A 94 -2.96 -10.79 2.19
N LEU A 95 -2.34 -9.60 2.21
CA LEU A 95 -0.92 -9.43 2.53
C LEU A 95 -0.61 -9.94 3.95
N LYS A 96 -1.47 -9.64 4.93
CA LYS A 96 -1.36 -10.13 6.31
C LYS A 96 -1.47 -11.64 6.38
N ALA A 97 -2.50 -12.21 5.76
CA ALA A 97 -2.74 -13.66 5.74
C ALA A 97 -1.59 -14.46 5.11
N ASN A 98 -0.84 -13.84 4.19
CA ASN A 98 0.30 -14.47 3.52
C ASN A 98 1.66 -14.07 4.12
N GLY A 99 1.68 -13.37 5.26
CA GLY A 99 2.91 -13.00 5.97
C GLY A 99 3.75 -11.88 5.33
N TYR A 100 3.21 -11.17 4.33
CA TYR A 100 3.89 -10.03 3.69
C TYR A 100 3.76 -8.72 4.49
N LEU A 101 2.81 -8.64 5.40
CA LEU A 101 2.60 -7.49 6.27
C LEU A 101 2.47 -7.98 7.71
N LYS A 102 3.37 -7.52 8.59
CA LYS A 102 3.29 -7.84 10.02
C LYS A 102 2.20 -6.99 10.67
N THR A 103 1.40 -7.59 11.54
CA THR A 103 0.33 -6.91 12.29
C THR A 103 0.87 -6.20 13.55
N GLU A 104 2.11 -6.45 13.93
CA GLU A 104 2.67 -5.96 15.19
C GLU A 104 3.21 -4.53 15.06
N SER A 105 2.35 -3.57 15.36
CA SER A 105 2.75 -2.39 16.13
C SER A 105 1.71 -2.25 17.24
N MET A 106 2.00 -3.00 18.31
CA MET A 106 1.32 -2.99 19.58
C MET A 106 1.64 -1.67 20.29
N GLU A 107 0.62 -1.10 20.91
CA GLU A 107 0.64 0.08 21.76
C GLU A 107 1.80 0.04 22.78
N PHE A 108 2.57 1.12 22.85
CA PHE A 108 3.31 1.54 24.05
C PHE A 108 3.36 3.06 24.11
#